data_AF-A0A8S4QG33-F1
#
_entry.id   AF-A0A8S4QG33-F1
#
_cell.length_a   1.000
_cell.length_b   1.000
_cell.length_c   1.000
_cell.angle_alpha   90.00
_cell.angle_beta   90.00
_cell.angle_gamma   90.00
#
_symmetry.space_group_name_H-M   'P 1'
#
loop_
_entity.id
_entity.type
_entity.pdbx_description
1 polymer ?
#
loop_
_entity_poly.entity_id
_entity_poly.type
_entity_poly.pdbx_seq_one_letter_code
_entity_poly.pdbx_strand_id
1 'polypeptide(L)'
;EISEVLRGVVILVDVGAETRALALRAALTALGASVVPSWSPLVTHLVWTQGGCRSIRAKARAFACQLVSPLWVEACAAEGRKLPERIFPAPTRPSDLPSPATLRRFLVCFRKLIGWCGWVYICRLEVFMYIIQQ
;
A
#
# COMPACT_ATOMS: atom_id res chain seq x y z
N GLU A 1 -14.08 24.54 -10.86
CA GLU A 1 -13.41 23.81 -11.95
C GLU A 1 -12.80 22.53 -11.37
N ILE A 2 -12.90 21.41 -12.08
CA ILE A 2 -12.30 20.15 -11.63
C ILE A 2 -10.83 20.18 -12.05
N SER A 3 -9.93 20.05 -11.09
CA SER A 3 -8.49 20.04 -11.34
C SER A 3 -8.06 18.75 -12.04
N GLU A 4 -7.00 18.77 -12.84
CA GLU A 4 -6.47 17.58 -13.54
C GLU A 4 -5.31 16.91 -12.78
N VAL A 5 -5.04 17.35 -11.55
CA VAL A 5 -3.88 16.94 -10.75
C VAL A 5 -3.77 15.43 -10.56
N LEU A 6 -4.91 14.76 -10.30
CA LEU A 6 -4.97 13.31 -10.09
C LEU A 6 -5.67 12.58 -11.26
N ARG A 7 -5.60 13.14 -12.46
CA ARG A 7 -6.16 12.49 -13.65
C ARG A 7 -5.58 11.09 -13.84
N GLY A 8 -6.46 10.12 -14.11
CA GLY A 8 -6.10 8.71 -14.31
C GLY A 8 -5.90 7.92 -13.01
N VAL A 9 -6.02 8.57 -11.85
CA VAL A 9 -6.00 7.88 -10.55
C VAL A 9 -7.39 7.34 -10.25
N VAL A 10 -7.53 6.01 -10.20
CA VAL A 10 -8.72 5.34 -9.66
C VAL A 10 -8.46 4.96 -8.21
N ILE A 11 -9.24 5.52 -7.29
CA ILE A 11 -8.93 5.49 -5.85
C ILE A 11 -10.10 5.01 -5.01
N LEU A 12 -9.78 4.17 -4.03
CA LEU A 12 -10.69 3.75 -2.98
C LEU A 12 -10.26 4.40 -1.65
N VAL A 13 -11.23 4.86 -0.86
CA VAL A 13 -10.99 5.47 0.47
C VAL A 13 -11.60 4.58 1.54
N ASP A 14 -10.75 4.04 2.42
CA ASP A 14 -11.14 3.17 3.53
C ASP A 14 -10.38 3.57 4.81
N VAL A 15 -10.94 4.52 5.55
CA VAL A 15 -10.29 5.16 6.71
C VAL A 15 -11.06 4.97 8.02
N GLY A 16 -12.02 4.03 8.05
CA GLY A 16 -12.84 3.65 9.20
C GLY A 16 -13.98 4.61 9.53
N ALA A 17 -13.69 5.91 9.67
CA ALA A 17 -14.71 6.93 9.96
C ALA A 17 -15.31 7.51 8.67
N GLU A 18 -16.63 7.37 8.48
CA GLU A 18 -17.30 7.79 7.23
C GLU A 18 -17.25 9.31 7.01
N THR A 19 -17.33 10.12 8.07
CA THR A 19 -17.20 11.59 7.96
C THR A 19 -15.84 12.00 7.38
N ARG A 20 -14.75 11.34 7.80
CA ARG A 20 -13.41 11.55 7.25
C ARG A 20 -13.29 11.02 5.84
N ALA A 21 -13.88 9.85 5.57
CA ALA A 21 -13.90 9.27 4.24
C ALA A 21 -14.60 10.20 3.23
N LEU A 22 -15.74 10.79 3.61
CA LEU A 22 -16.50 11.71 2.78
C LEU A 22 -15.69 12.96 2.41
N ALA A 23 -15.02 13.58 3.37
CA ALA A 23 -14.17 14.75 3.13
C ALA A 23 -13.02 14.42 2.15
N LEU A 24 -12.38 13.27 2.33
CA LEU A 24 -11.31 12.81 1.43
C LEU A 24 -11.83 12.52 0.01
N ARG A 25 -12.99 11.88 -0.12
CA ARG A 25 -13.61 11.62 -1.42
C ARG A 25 -13.95 12.92 -2.15
N ALA A 26 -14.47 13.92 -1.43
CA ALA A 26 -14.74 15.23 -2.00
C ALA A 26 -13.46 15.91 -2.51
N ALA A 27 -12.39 15.91 -1.71
CA ALA A 27 -11.10 16.46 -2.10
C ALA A 27 -10.51 15.74 -3.34
N LEU A 28 -10.56 14.41 -3.36
CA LEU A 28 -10.07 13.61 -4.48
C LEU A 28 -10.84 13.87 -5.78
N THR A 29 -12.16 13.97 -5.70
CA THR A 29 -12.99 14.33 -6.87
C THR A 29 -12.67 15.73 -7.36
N ALA A 30 -12.48 16.70 -6.46
CA ALA A 30 -12.08 18.06 -6.83
C ALA A 30 -10.69 18.11 -7.51
N LEU A 31 -9.79 17.20 -7.13
CA LEU A 31 -8.47 17.02 -7.74
C LEU A 31 -8.48 16.22 -9.06
N GLY A 32 -9.65 15.75 -9.52
CA GLY A 32 -9.80 15.02 -10.78
C GLY A 32 -9.53 13.52 -10.70
N ALA A 33 -9.49 12.94 -9.50
CA ALA A 33 -9.40 11.49 -9.32
C ALA A 33 -10.76 10.81 -9.52
N SER A 34 -10.75 9.57 -9.99
CA SER A 34 -11.93 8.71 -10.06
C SER A 34 -12.10 7.94 -8.74
N VAL A 35 -12.99 8.42 -7.88
CA VAL A 35 -13.29 7.78 -6.59
C VAL A 35 -14.29 6.65 -6.78
N VAL A 36 -13.94 5.44 -6.37
CA VAL A 36 -14.85 4.28 -6.40
C VAL A 36 -15.45 4.00 -5.01
N PRO A 37 -16.75 3.64 -4.91
CA PRO A 37 -17.41 3.38 -3.64
C PRO A 37 -17.06 2.00 -3.05
N SER A 38 -16.60 1.08 -3.89
CA SER A 38 -16.28 -0.30 -3.52
C SER A 38 -15.04 -0.79 -4.28
N TRP A 39 -14.48 -1.91 -3.81
CA TRP A 39 -13.30 -2.50 -4.43
C TRP A 39 -13.57 -2.92 -5.88
N SER A 40 -12.67 -2.54 -6.78
CA SER A 40 -12.66 -2.93 -8.18
C SER A 40 -11.23 -3.27 -8.61
N PRO A 41 -11.01 -4.21 -9.57
CA PRO A 41 -9.69 -4.47 -10.13
C PRO A 41 -9.04 -3.24 -10.81
N LEU A 42 -9.83 -2.21 -11.13
CA LEU A 42 -9.33 -0.95 -11.69
C LEU A 42 -8.69 -0.02 -10.64
N VAL A 43 -8.80 -0.35 -9.35
CA VAL A 43 -8.25 0.48 -8.28
C VAL A 43 -6.72 0.53 -8.39
N THR A 44 -6.20 1.73 -8.55
CA THR A 44 -4.75 2.01 -8.63
C THR A 44 -4.19 2.44 -7.27
N HIS A 45 -5.01 3.13 -6.47
CA HIS A 45 -4.61 3.72 -5.19
C HIS A 45 -5.62 3.36 -4.10
N LEU A 46 -5.12 3.09 -2.90
CA LEU A 46 -5.94 2.90 -1.71
C LEU A 46 -5.51 3.92 -0.65
N VAL A 47 -6.41 4.83 -0.27
CA VAL A 47 -6.24 5.69 0.91
C VAL A 47 -6.72 4.90 2.12
N TRP A 48 -5.83 4.68 3.09
CA TRP A 48 -6.12 3.77 4.19
C TRP A 48 -5.54 4.21 5.53
N THR A 49 -6.27 3.95 6.62
CA THR A 49 -5.82 4.13 8.01
C THR A 49 -6.08 2.89 8.84
N GLN A 50 -5.54 2.80 10.06
CA GLN A 50 -5.76 1.66 10.97
C GLN A 50 -7.24 1.33 11.22
N GLY A 51 -8.15 2.30 11.09
CA GLY A 51 -9.60 2.10 11.21
C GLY A 51 -10.25 1.42 10.00
N GLY A 52 -9.56 1.35 8.86
CA GLY A 52 -10.07 0.73 7.65
C GLY A 52 -10.06 -0.81 7.68
N CYS A 53 -10.76 -1.40 6.70
CA CYS A 53 -10.93 -2.83 6.57
C CYS A 53 -9.62 -3.55 6.21
N ARG A 54 -9.31 -4.63 6.95
CA ARG A 54 -8.10 -5.44 6.74
C ARG A 54 -8.11 -6.19 5.41
N SER A 55 -9.27 -6.69 4.98
CA SER A 55 -9.37 -7.47 3.74
C SER A 55 -9.19 -6.59 2.50
N ILE A 56 -9.69 -5.35 2.52
CA ILE A 56 -9.49 -4.37 1.45
C ILE A 56 -8.00 -4.04 1.33
N ARG A 57 -7.32 -3.82 2.46
CA ARG A 57 -5.87 -3.59 2.47
C ARG A 57 -5.06 -4.76 1.94
N ALA A 58 -5.42 -6.00 2.30
CA ALA A 58 -4.77 -7.19 1.78
C ALA A 58 -4.96 -7.33 0.26
N LYS A 59 -6.16 -7.02 -0.26
CA LYS A 59 -6.42 -6.98 -1.71
C LYS A 59 -5.55 -5.93 -2.40
N ALA A 60 -5.47 -4.71 -1.86
CA ALA A 60 -4.62 -3.66 -2.44
C ALA A 60 -3.15 -4.08 -2.54
N ARG A 61 -2.63 -4.79 -1.54
CA ARG A 61 -1.27 -5.35 -1.62
C ARG A 61 -1.14 -6.46 -2.67
N ALA A 62 -2.12 -7.35 -2.75
CA ALA A 62 -2.11 -8.45 -3.72
C ALA A 62 -2.17 -7.95 -5.18
N PHE A 63 -2.83 -6.83 -5.42
CA PHE A 63 -2.91 -6.17 -6.74
C PHE A 63 -1.82 -5.12 -6.98
N ALA A 64 -0.83 -5.01 -6.08
CA ALA A 64 0.26 -4.04 -6.15
C ALA A 64 -0.22 -2.57 -6.29
N CYS A 65 -1.38 -2.26 -5.71
CA CYS A 65 -1.89 -0.90 -5.65
C CYS A 65 -1.00 -0.02 -4.75
N GLN A 66 -1.01 1.29 -5.01
CA GLN A 66 -0.34 2.26 -4.14
C GLN A 66 -1.14 2.43 -2.85
N LEU A 67 -0.56 2.05 -1.71
CA LEU A 67 -1.16 2.26 -0.38
C LEU A 67 -0.67 3.58 0.22
N VAL A 68 -1.58 4.54 0.36
CA VAL A 68 -1.27 5.89 0.85
C VAL A 68 -2.07 6.24 2.10
N SER A 69 -1.53 7.13 2.91
CA SER A 69 -2.24 7.74 4.03
C SER A 69 -3.09 8.94 3.58
N PRO A 70 -4.08 9.39 4.39
CA PRO A 70 -4.85 10.61 4.10
C PRO A 70 -3.99 11.86 3.84
N LEU A 71 -2.81 11.93 4.45
CA LEU A 71 -1.86 13.04 4.29
C LEU A 71 -1.43 13.23 2.83
N TRP A 72 -1.41 12.16 2.03
CA TRP A 72 -1.11 12.28 0.60
C TRP A 72 -2.16 13.13 -0.14
N VAL A 73 -3.44 12.97 0.22
CA VAL A 73 -4.55 13.71 -0.39
C VAL A 73 -4.45 15.18 0.01
N GLU A 74 -4.23 15.44 1.30
CA GLU A 74 -4.06 16.79 1.84
C GLU A 74 -2.87 17.51 1.21
N ALA A 75 -1.74 16.82 1.05
CA ALA A 75 -0.55 17.39 0.45
C ALA A 75 -0.70 17.62 -1.07
N CYS A 76 -1.36 16.72 -1.80
CA CYS A 76 -1.70 16.94 -3.21
C CYS A 76 -2.66 18.14 -3.38
N ALA A 77 -3.61 18.31 -2.44
CA ALA A 77 -4.53 19.44 -2.44
C ALA A 77 -3.83 20.77 -2.16
N ALA A 78 -2.91 20.80 -1.19
CA ALA A 78 -2.16 22.01 -0.82
C ALA A 78 -1.19 22.45 -1.92
N GLU A 79 -0.48 21.51 -2.54
CA GLU A 79 0.54 21.80 -3.55
C GLU A 79 -0.05 21.99 -4.96
N GLY A 80 -1.31 21.62 -5.18
CA GLY A 80 -1.96 21.67 -6.50
C GLY A 80 -1.26 20.80 -7.55
N ARG A 81 -0.56 19.73 -7.14
CA ARG A 81 0.15 18.79 -8.01
C ARG A 81 0.20 17.39 -7.39
N LYS A 82 0.39 16.37 -8.24
CA LYS A 82 0.51 14.98 -7.78
C LYS A 82 1.85 14.79 -7.08
N LEU A 83 1.81 14.43 -5.80
CA LEU A 83 3.00 14.12 -5.03
C LEU A 83 3.33 12.62 -5.08
N PRO A 84 4.62 12.25 -4.91
CA PRO A 84 5.01 10.84 -4.85
C PRO A 84 4.36 10.10 -3.68
N GLU A 85 3.69 8.99 -3.98
CA GLU A 85 2.91 8.17 -3.05
C GLU A 85 3.78 7.60 -1.92
N ARG A 86 5.01 7.21 -2.26
CA ARG A 86 5.99 6.61 -1.33
C ARG A 86 6.36 7.49 -0.13
N ILE A 87 6.19 8.80 -0.24
CA ILE A 87 6.49 9.76 0.84
C ILE A 87 5.39 9.73 1.91
N PHE A 88 4.20 9.25 1.54
CA PHE A 88 3.01 9.24 2.37
C PHE A 88 2.45 7.83 2.54
N PRO A 89 3.25 6.85 3.01
CA PRO A 89 2.83 5.46 3.09
C PRO A 89 1.64 5.30 4.04
N ALA A 90 0.74 4.38 3.72
CA ALA A 90 -0.27 3.96 4.68
C ALA A 90 0.40 3.32 5.92
N PRO A 91 -0.19 3.45 7.13
CA PRO A 91 0.35 2.84 8.34
C PRO A 91 0.63 1.33 8.17
N THR A 92 1.78 0.86 8.65
CA THR A 92 2.14 -0.57 8.61
C THR A 92 1.30 -1.37 9.61
N ARG A 93 1.11 -2.66 9.34
CA ARG A 93 0.50 -3.61 10.29
C ARG A 93 1.35 -4.88 10.37
N PRO A 94 1.39 -5.55 11.54
CA PRO A 94 2.02 -6.86 11.65
C PRO A 94 1.47 -7.89 10.67
N SER A 95 0.19 -7.78 10.31
CA SER A 95 -0.46 -8.65 9.31
C SER A 95 0.03 -8.46 7.87
N ASP A 96 0.83 -7.43 7.59
CA ASP A 96 1.45 -7.27 6.26
C ASP A 96 2.63 -8.19 6.03
N LEU A 97 3.30 -8.52 7.12
CA LEU A 97 4.44 -9.40 7.09
C LEU A 97 3.91 -10.81 6.82
N PRO A 98 4.47 -11.53 5.83
CA PRO A 98 4.17 -12.94 5.67
C PRO A 98 4.46 -13.65 6.99
N SER A 99 3.53 -14.52 7.43
CA SER A 99 3.71 -15.25 8.68
C SER A 99 5.05 -16.01 8.68
N PRO A 100 5.67 -16.29 9.85
CA PRO A 100 6.88 -17.12 9.91
C PRO A 100 6.71 -18.48 9.22
N ALA A 101 5.50 -19.04 9.16
CA ALA A 101 5.20 -20.26 8.42
C ALA A 101 5.24 -20.04 6.89
N THR A 102 4.67 -18.92 6.43
CA THR A 102 4.71 -18.50 5.03
C THR A 102 6.15 -18.23 4.57
N LEU A 103 6.93 -17.50 5.36
CA LEU A 103 8.36 -17.26 5.11
C LEU A 103 9.15 -18.56 5.05
N ARG A 104 8.95 -19.48 6.00
CA ARG A 104 9.60 -20.80 5.98
C ARG A 104 9.26 -21.59 4.72
N ARG A 105 8.02 -21.54 4.24
CA ARG A 105 7.61 -22.23 3.00
C ARG A 105 8.26 -21.62 1.77
N PHE A 106 8.40 -20.30 1.73
CA PHE A 106 9.17 -19.61 0.67
C PHE A 106 10.65 -19.99 0.71
N LEU A 107 11.28 -20.02 1.89
CA LEU A 107 12.69 -20.40 2.05
C LEU A 107 12.93 -21.87 1.69
N VAL A 108 12.01 -22.79 2.01
CA VAL A 108 12.10 -24.21 1.61
C VAL A 108 11.95 -24.38 0.10
N CYS A 109 11.07 -23.59 -0.54
CA CYS A 109 10.92 -23.59 -2.00
C CYS A 109 12.17 -23.03 -2.69
N PHE A 110 12.74 -21.95 -2.14
CA PHE A 110 13.99 -21.36 -2.61
C PHE A 110 15.17 -22.34 -2.46
N ARG A 111 15.20 -23.11 -1.37
CA ARG A 111 16.19 -24.17 -1.11
C ARG A 111 16.10 -25.37 -2.06
N LYS A 112 14.95 -25.56 -2.73
CA LYS A 112 14.79 -26.56 -3.81
C LYS A 112 15.19 -26.02 -5.18
N LEU A 113 15.09 -24.70 -5.41
CA LEU A 113 15.48 -24.05 -6.66
C LEU A 113 16.99 -23.82 -6.78
N ILE A 114 17.65 -23.56 -5.66
CA ILE A 114 19.10 -23.46 -5.59
C ILE A 114 19.64 -24.88 -5.39
N GLY A 115 19.93 -25.56 -6.50
CA GLY A 115 20.84 -26.71 -6.48
C GLY A 115 22.16 -26.33 -5.78
N TRP A 116 22.92 -27.33 -5.33
CA TRP A 116 24.07 -27.31 -4.39
C TRP A 116 25.15 -26.19 -4.48
N CYS A 117 25.06 -25.21 -5.38
CA CYS A 117 26.00 -24.09 -5.51
C CYS A 117 25.72 -22.87 -4.61
N GLY A 118 24.57 -22.75 -3.94
CA GLY A 118 24.18 -21.49 -3.26
C GLY A 118 24.40 -21.39 -1.75
N TRP A 119 25.17 -22.28 -1.13
CA TRP A 119 25.44 -22.22 0.32
C TRP A 119 26.30 -21.01 0.75
N VAL A 120 27.01 -20.38 -0.19
CA VAL A 120 27.86 -19.21 0.11
C VAL A 120 27.05 -17.91 0.25
N TYR A 121 25.86 -17.81 -0.34
CA TYR A 121 25.05 -16.57 -0.30
C TYR A 121 24.09 -16.48 0.89
N ILE A 122 23.77 -17.60 1.55
CA ILE A 122 22.81 -17.63 2.67
C ILE A 122 23.38 -17.04 3.97
N CYS A 123 24.69 -17.16 4.22
CA CYS A 123 25.32 -16.58 5.41
C CYS A 123 25.29 -15.03 5.43
N ARG A 124 24.97 -14.36 4.32
CA ARG A 124 24.88 -12.88 4.26
C ARG A 124 23.46 -12.34 4.49
N LEU A 125 22.45 -13.20 4.45
CA LEU A 125 21.03 -12.80 4.61
C LEU A 125 20.52 -12.92 6.06
N GLU A 126 21.08 -13.80 6.88
CA GLU A 126 20.74 -13.86 8.31
C GLU A 126 21.12 -12.57 9.05
N VAL A 127 22.24 -11.94 8.67
CA VAL A 127 22.65 -10.63 9.22
C VAL A 127 21.71 -9.51 8.75
N PHE A 128 21.20 -9.59 7.51
CA PHE A 128 20.33 -8.55 6.96
C PHE A 128 18.95 -8.53 7.60
N MET A 129 18.41 -9.69 8.01
CA MET A 129 17.16 -9.74 8.76
C MET A 129 17.28 -9.27 10.21
N TYR A 130 18.47 -9.35 10.82
CA TYR A 130 18.69 -8.85 12.19
C TYR A 130 18.77 -7.31 12.25
N ILE A 131 19.17 -6.65 11.14
CA ILE A 131 19.32 -5.19 11.07
C ILE A 131 17.98 -4.45 10.86
N ILE A 132 16.97 -5.11 10.28
CA ILE A 132 15.65 -4.49 10.01
C ILE A 132 14.73 -4.50 11.26
N GLN A 133 15.21 -5.04 12.39
CA GLN A 133 14.43 -5.23 13.61
C GLN A 133 14.92 -4.43 14.83
N GLN A 134 15.83 -3.48 14.64
CA GLN A 134 16.17 -2.40 15.60
C GLN A 134 15.58 -1.08 15.10
#